data_AF-A0A923QL37-F1
#
_entry.id   AF-A0A923QL37-F1
#
_cell.length_a   1.000
_cell.length_b   1.000
_cell.length_c   1.000
_cell.angle_alpha   90.00
_cell.angle_beta   90.00
_cell.angle_gamma   90.00
#
_symmetry.space_group_name_H-M   'P 1'
#
loop_
_entity.id
_entity.type
_entity.pdbx_description
1 polymer ?
#
loop_
_entity_poly.entity_id
_entity_poly.type
_entity_poly.pdbx_seq_one_letter_code
_entity_poly.pdbx_strand_id
1 'polypeptide(L)'
;MTRLQFKFLLLIAVLALSAGASAQEKVIFATTAKAQAGQGGFYQALADGTYTQYGLSVEIRQGGPEVNNQPLLAAGKVDFLMTGKLSGSDDSGRNGAPTVVVASIFQKDARFTDLPDTGFSTYAASIQTRADTARNKPETVRKFVHASILGWTHYLYGDNRAANELIKRANPDVTDADLAAAIAVMKKLGLAAGGESAAR
;
A
#
# COMPACT_ATOMS: atom_id res chain seq x y z
N MET A 1 19.18 52.69 42.81
CA MET A 1 17.73 52.39 42.79
C MET A 1 17.29 52.35 41.34
N THR A 2 17.46 51.19 40.70
CA THR A 2 16.37 50.25 40.32
C THR A 2 15.42 50.79 39.25
N ARG A 3 15.61 50.36 37.99
CA ARG A 3 14.59 50.07 36.95
C ARG A 3 15.15 50.08 35.51
N LEU A 4 16.24 49.34 35.22
CA LEU A 4 16.77 49.30 33.83
C LEU A 4 17.32 47.94 33.37
N GLN A 5 16.73 46.82 33.76
CA GLN A 5 17.20 45.48 33.33
C GLN A 5 16.12 44.51 32.80
N PHE A 6 14.88 44.95 32.56
CA PHE A 6 13.76 44.03 32.26
C PHE A 6 13.05 44.23 30.91
N LYS A 7 13.70 44.84 29.92
CA LYS A 7 13.08 45.07 28.59
C LYS A 7 13.79 44.37 27.42
N PHE A 8 14.83 43.57 27.66
CA PHE A 8 15.62 42.90 26.62
C PHE A 8 15.56 41.37 26.66
N LEU A 9 14.49 40.81 27.23
CA LEU A 9 14.29 39.35 27.36
C LEU A 9 12.93 38.90 26.83
N LEU A 10 12.38 39.63 25.85
CA LEU A 10 11.13 39.28 25.19
C LEU A 10 11.19 39.46 23.66
N LEU A 11 12.36 39.23 23.04
CA LEU A 11 12.53 39.33 21.59
C LEU A 11 13.33 38.16 20.97
N ILE A 12 13.41 37.01 21.65
CA ILE A 12 14.02 35.77 21.10
C ILE A 12 13.15 34.54 21.45
N ALA A 13 11.82 34.66 21.34
CA ALA A 13 10.91 33.54 21.60
C ALA A 13 9.84 33.36 20.50
N VAL A 14 10.07 33.88 19.28
CA VAL A 14 9.14 33.74 18.14
C VAL A 14 9.84 33.19 16.89
N LEU A 15 10.99 32.51 17.04
CA LEU A 15 11.73 31.93 15.91
C LEU A 15 11.80 30.39 15.91
N ALA A 16 10.99 29.72 16.74
CA ALA A 16 10.91 28.27 16.73
C ALA A 16 9.45 27.82 16.68
N LEU A 17 9.19 26.80 15.85
CA LEU A 17 7.90 26.20 15.51
C LEU A 17 7.12 26.83 14.34
N SER A 18 7.83 27.12 13.24
CA SER A 18 7.31 26.69 11.94
C SER A 18 7.66 25.20 11.76
N ALA A 19 7.13 24.34 12.63
CA ALA A 19 7.09 22.92 12.33
C ALA A 19 6.15 22.82 11.13
N GLY A 20 6.74 22.78 9.93
CA GLY A 20 5.99 22.71 8.69
C GLY A 20 4.96 21.61 8.85
N ALA A 21 3.68 21.97 8.77
CA ALA A 21 2.65 21.01 8.45
C ALA A 21 3.05 20.46 7.08
N SER A 22 3.81 19.36 7.07
CA SER A 22 4.19 18.69 5.85
C SER A 22 2.88 18.22 5.24
N ALA A 23 2.43 18.91 4.20
CA ALA A 23 1.27 18.48 3.44
C ALA A 23 1.49 17.01 3.05
N GLN A 24 0.51 16.15 3.34
CA GLN A 24 0.61 14.74 2.99
C GLN A 24 0.80 14.62 1.49
N GLU A 25 1.81 13.84 1.05
CA GLU A 25 2.00 13.61 -0.37
C GLU A 25 0.82 12.78 -0.88
N LYS A 26 0.11 13.31 -1.88
CA LYS A 26 -0.97 12.58 -2.52
C LYS A 26 -0.39 11.41 -3.32
N VAL A 27 -0.95 10.22 -3.11
CA VAL A 27 -0.62 9.00 -3.84
C VAL A 27 -1.90 8.34 -4.33
N ILE A 28 -1.95 7.97 -5.61
CA ILE A 28 -3.04 7.20 -6.18
C ILE A 28 -2.55 5.78 -6.43
N PHE A 29 -3.06 4.85 -5.64
CA PHE A 29 -2.81 3.42 -5.79
C PHE A 29 -3.98 2.77 -6.52
N ALA A 30 -3.70 1.96 -7.53
CA ALA A 30 -4.72 1.26 -8.29
C ALA A 30 -4.56 -0.26 -8.21
N THR A 31 -5.67 -0.98 -8.43
CA THR A 31 -5.67 -2.45 -8.55
C THR A 31 -6.09 -2.87 -9.95
N THR A 32 -5.75 -4.08 -10.37
CA THR A 32 -6.23 -4.68 -11.63
C THR A 32 -7.55 -5.45 -11.47
N ALA A 33 -7.90 -5.85 -10.24
CA ALA A 33 -9.11 -6.58 -9.90
C ALA A 33 -9.98 -5.81 -8.90
N LYS A 34 -11.24 -6.23 -8.77
CA LYS A 34 -12.17 -5.75 -7.74
C LYS A 34 -11.60 -5.98 -6.34
N ALA A 35 -12.02 -5.15 -5.39
CA ALA A 35 -11.58 -5.24 -4.00
C ALA A 35 -12.04 -6.54 -3.35
N GLN A 36 -11.11 -7.23 -2.69
CA GLN A 36 -11.28 -8.48 -1.98
C GLN A 36 -10.24 -8.55 -0.84
N ALA A 37 -10.23 -9.64 -0.07
CA ALA A 37 -9.25 -9.86 0.98
C ALA A 37 -7.79 -9.83 0.47
N GLY A 38 -7.56 -10.18 -0.81
CA GLY A 38 -6.25 -10.11 -1.47
C GLY A 38 -5.70 -8.68 -1.63
N GLN A 39 -6.50 -7.64 -1.38
CA GLN A 39 -6.07 -6.25 -1.31
C GLN A 39 -6.09 -5.71 0.13
N GLY A 40 -6.36 -6.57 1.11
CA GLY A 40 -6.71 -6.19 2.47
C GLY A 40 -5.67 -5.31 3.16
N GLY A 41 -4.38 -5.57 2.97
CA GLY A 41 -3.34 -4.73 3.58
C GLY A 41 -3.35 -3.27 3.11
N PHE A 42 -3.69 -3.01 1.85
CA PHE A 42 -3.80 -1.64 1.33
C PHE A 42 -5.01 -0.91 1.92
N TYR A 43 -6.15 -1.60 2.02
CA TYR A 43 -7.34 -1.06 2.67
C TYR A 43 -7.17 -0.87 4.17
N GLN A 44 -6.42 -1.75 4.83
CA GLN A 44 -6.08 -1.63 6.24
C GLN A 44 -5.20 -0.42 6.51
N ALA A 45 -4.11 -0.24 5.75
CA ALA A 45 -3.23 0.92 5.89
C ALA A 45 -3.95 2.25 5.62
N LEU A 46 -5.01 2.23 4.82
CA LEU A 46 -5.92 3.36 4.64
C LEU A 46 -6.86 3.54 5.84
N ALA A 47 -7.47 2.45 6.31
CA ALA A 47 -8.48 2.48 7.37
C ALA A 47 -7.92 2.88 8.74
N ASP A 48 -6.71 2.41 9.07
CA ASP A 48 -6.07 2.66 10.37
C ASP A 48 -5.15 3.89 10.38
N GLY A 49 -5.03 4.58 9.24
CA GLY A 49 -4.22 5.78 9.10
C GLY A 49 -2.72 5.52 8.98
N THR A 50 -2.26 4.28 8.78
CA THR A 50 -0.85 3.95 8.56
C THR A 50 -0.26 4.80 7.41
N TYR A 51 -0.96 4.99 6.30
CA TYR A 51 -0.46 5.88 5.24
C TYR A 51 -0.25 7.32 5.71
N THR A 52 -1.18 7.85 6.51
CA THR A 52 -1.07 9.21 7.07
C THR A 52 0.13 9.34 8.01
N GLN A 53 0.42 8.31 8.81
CA GLN A 53 1.62 8.27 9.66
C GLN A 53 2.93 8.30 8.84
N TYR A 54 2.91 7.74 7.63
CA TYR A 54 4.01 7.82 6.67
C TYR A 54 4.02 9.11 5.84
N GLY A 55 3.12 10.06 6.13
CA GLY A 55 3.01 11.33 5.42
C GLY A 55 2.36 11.21 4.03
N LEU A 56 1.59 10.14 3.79
CA LEU A 56 0.91 9.88 2.52
C LEU A 56 -0.61 10.05 2.65
N SER A 57 -1.21 10.70 1.66
CA SER A 57 -2.65 10.73 1.46
C SER A 57 -2.99 9.79 0.29
N VAL A 58 -3.29 8.54 0.61
CA VAL A 58 -3.53 7.50 -0.40
C VAL A 58 -4.99 7.45 -0.82
N GLU A 59 -5.21 7.47 -2.14
CA GLU A 59 -6.48 7.16 -2.79
C GLU A 59 -6.39 5.79 -3.45
N ILE A 60 -7.34 4.89 -3.15
CA ILE A 60 -7.39 3.56 -3.78
C ILE A 60 -8.39 3.57 -4.92
N ARG A 61 -7.90 3.26 -6.14
CA ARG A 61 -8.70 3.12 -7.35
C ARG A 61 -8.86 1.65 -7.71
N GLN A 62 -10.07 1.15 -7.53
CA GLN A 62 -10.39 -0.24 -7.85
C GLN A 62 -10.30 -0.50 -9.36
N GLY A 63 -9.80 -1.67 -9.73
CA GLY A 63 -9.92 -2.23 -11.08
C GLY A 63 -11.05 -3.25 -11.19
N GLY A 64 -11.10 -3.98 -12.29
CA GLY A 64 -12.07 -5.05 -12.50
C GLY A 64 -12.32 -5.31 -13.98
N PRO A 65 -13.28 -6.18 -14.32
CA PRO A 65 -13.60 -6.53 -15.71
C PRO A 65 -13.88 -5.31 -16.60
N GLU A 66 -14.46 -4.26 -16.03
CA GLU A 66 -14.83 -3.02 -16.73
C GLU A 66 -13.82 -1.89 -16.55
N VAL A 67 -12.82 -2.04 -15.67
CA VAL A 67 -11.90 -0.97 -15.28
C VAL A 67 -10.45 -1.44 -15.40
N ASN A 68 -9.79 -1.03 -16.48
CA ASN A 68 -8.38 -1.32 -16.73
C ASN A 68 -7.49 -0.13 -16.29
N ASN A 69 -6.75 -0.32 -15.20
CA ASN A 69 -5.85 0.70 -14.64
C ASN A 69 -4.40 0.62 -15.19
N GLN A 70 -4.05 -0.43 -15.95
CA GLN A 70 -2.68 -0.62 -16.46
C GLN A 70 -2.19 0.58 -17.32
N PRO A 71 -2.98 1.10 -18.29
CA PRO A 71 -2.55 2.24 -19.09
C PRO A 71 -2.41 3.52 -18.28
N LEU A 72 -3.16 3.64 -17.17
CA LEU A 72 -3.11 4.81 -16.30
C LEU A 72 -1.77 4.91 -15.56
N LEU A 73 -1.15 3.77 -15.22
CA LEU A 73 0.17 3.76 -14.61
C LEU A 73 1.20 4.27 -15.61
N ALA A 74 1.22 3.76 -16.84
CA ALA A 74 2.15 4.22 -17.87
C ALA A 74 1.98 5.73 -18.17
N ALA A 75 0.74 6.22 -18.15
CA ALA A 75 0.40 7.63 -18.37
C ALA A 75 0.63 8.53 -17.14
N GLY A 76 1.08 8.01 -15.99
CA GLY A 76 1.28 8.79 -14.76
C GLY A 76 0.00 9.31 -14.11
N LYS A 77 -1.15 8.70 -14.42
CA LYS A 77 -2.45 9.02 -13.80
C LYS A 77 -2.71 8.23 -12.52
N VAL A 78 -1.92 7.19 -12.26
CA VAL A 78 -1.81 6.50 -10.97
C VAL A 78 -0.33 6.31 -10.67
N ASP A 79 0.04 6.34 -9.39
CA ASP A 79 1.44 6.28 -8.94
C ASP A 79 1.91 4.84 -8.74
N PHE A 80 1.01 3.99 -8.25
CA PHE A 80 1.26 2.58 -8.00
C PHE A 80 0.13 1.72 -8.54
N LEU A 81 0.47 0.52 -8.99
CA LEU A 81 -0.48 -0.49 -9.45
C LEU A 81 -0.19 -1.82 -8.77
N MET A 82 -1.22 -2.45 -8.22
CA MET A 82 -1.17 -3.83 -7.79
C MET A 82 -1.29 -4.74 -9.00
N THR A 83 -0.23 -5.48 -9.31
CA THR A 83 -0.23 -6.47 -10.38
C THR A 83 -0.27 -7.89 -9.82
N GLY A 84 -0.95 -8.78 -10.56
CA GLY A 84 -1.03 -10.21 -10.26
C GLY A 84 0.13 -10.99 -10.87
N LYS A 85 -0.16 -12.16 -11.46
CA LYS A 85 0.81 -12.98 -12.20
C LYS A 85 1.58 -12.10 -13.19
N LEU A 86 2.89 -12.03 -13.00
CA LEU A 86 3.86 -11.57 -14.01
C LEU A 86 3.70 -12.52 -15.20
N SER A 87 2.72 -12.25 -16.06
CA SER A 87 2.54 -13.01 -17.29
C SER A 87 3.69 -12.62 -18.19
N GLY A 88 4.19 -13.53 -19.03
CA GLY A 88 5.41 -13.37 -19.86
C GLY A 88 5.43 -12.20 -20.87
N SER A 89 4.54 -11.23 -20.71
CA SER A 89 4.54 -9.87 -21.26
C SER A 89 5.21 -8.83 -20.35
N ASP A 90 5.73 -9.20 -19.17
CA ASP A 90 6.71 -8.40 -18.42
C ASP A 90 8.09 -8.42 -19.11
N ASP A 91 8.09 -8.02 -20.38
CA ASP A 91 9.27 -7.55 -21.11
C ASP A 91 9.67 -6.14 -20.63
N SER A 92 9.25 -5.75 -19.41
CA SER A 92 9.59 -4.49 -18.74
C SER A 92 11.09 -4.35 -18.43
N GLY A 93 11.86 -5.43 -18.66
CA GLY A 93 13.32 -5.44 -18.61
C GLY A 93 14.01 -5.47 -19.99
N ARG A 94 13.28 -5.54 -21.11
CA ARG A 94 13.86 -5.44 -22.46
C ARG A 94 13.44 -4.12 -23.09
N ASN A 95 14.35 -3.15 -23.07
CA ASN A 95 14.30 -1.90 -23.84
C ASN A 95 13.03 -1.03 -23.67
N GLY A 96 12.95 -0.24 -22.59
CA GLY A 96 12.19 1.03 -22.62
C GLY A 96 10.76 1.01 -22.08
N ALA A 97 10.32 -0.03 -21.37
CA ALA A 97 9.03 0.03 -20.67
C ALA A 97 9.05 1.08 -19.54
N PRO A 98 8.01 1.91 -19.40
CA PRO A 98 8.01 3.03 -18.45
C PRO A 98 7.78 2.62 -16.98
N THR A 99 7.76 1.33 -16.64
CA THR A 99 7.33 0.81 -15.33
C THR A 99 8.23 -0.28 -14.77
N VAL A 100 8.27 -0.42 -13.44
CA VAL A 100 9.10 -1.36 -12.68
C VAL A 100 8.36 -1.89 -11.46
N VAL A 101 8.55 -3.16 -11.11
CA VAL A 101 8.05 -3.75 -9.86
C VAL A 101 9.00 -3.41 -8.73
N VAL A 102 8.47 -2.86 -7.64
CA VAL A 102 9.24 -2.33 -6.49
C VAL A 102 9.06 -3.15 -5.22
N ALA A 103 8.03 -4.00 -5.15
CA ALA A 103 7.83 -4.93 -4.04
C ALA A 103 6.94 -6.10 -4.45
N SER A 104 7.11 -7.23 -3.76
CA SER A 104 6.16 -8.34 -3.73
C SER A 104 5.86 -8.65 -2.27
N ILE A 105 4.61 -8.47 -1.86
CA ILE A 105 4.17 -8.57 -0.47
C ILE A 105 4.18 -10.03 0.02
N PHE A 106 3.87 -10.98 -0.86
CA PHE A 106 3.91 -12.41 -0.55
C PHE A 106 5.14 -13.03 -1.21
N GLN A 107 6.19 -13.27 -0.41
CA GLN A 107 7.35 -14.04 -0.85
C GLN A 107 7.32 -15.42 -0.20
N LYS A 108 6.58 -16.35 -0.81
CA LYS A 108 6.75 -17.78 -0.54
C LYS A 108 6.57 -18.58 -1.83
N ASP A 109 7.55 -19.44 -2.08
CA ASP A 109 7.76 -20.37 -3.19
C ASP A 109 6.76 -20.34 -4.35
N ALA A 110 7.31 -20.12 -5.55
CA ALA A 110 6.66 -20.23 -6.87
C ALA A 110 6.02 -21.61 -7.19
N ARG A 111 5.89 -22.50 -6.21
CA ARG A 111 5.23 -23.81 -6.32
C ARG A 111 3.73 -23.77 -5.97
N PHE A 112 3.24 -22.66 -5.40
CA PHE A 112 1.82 -22.43 -5.10
C PHE A 112 1.11 -21.62 -6.21
N THR A 113 1.54 -21.79 -7.46
CA THR A 113 0.79 -21.35 -8.64
C THR A 113 -0.48 -22.19 -8.75
N ASP A 114 -1.62 -21.54 -8.57
CA ASP A 114 -2.96 -22.06 -8.85
C ASP A 114 -3.49 -23.07 -7.81
N LEU A 115 -4.12 -22.55 -6.75
CA LEU A 115 -5.19 -23.26 -6.04
C LEU A 115 -6.54 -22.85 -6.68
N PRO A 116 -6.97 -23.50 -7.78
CA PRO A 116 -8.20 -23.14 -8.50
C PRO A 116 -9.44 -23.15 -7.60
N ASP A 117 -9.42 -23.95 -6.53
CA ASP A 117 -10.56 -24.12 -5.62
C ASP A 117 -10.72 -23.00 -4.58
N THR A 118 -9.76 -22.05 -4.50
CA THR A 118 -9.76 -20.99 -3.46
C THR A 118 -9.95 -19.57 -4.00
N GLY A 119 -9.91 -19.37 -5.33
CA GLY A 119 -9.96 -18.04 -5.94
C GLY A 119 -8.76 -17.13 -5.59
N PHE A 120 -7.77 -17.63 -4.83
CA PHE A 120 -6.67 -16.84 -4.30
C PHE A 120 -5.39 -17.07 -5.13
N SER A 121 -4.93 -16.03 -5.83
CA SER A 121 -3.62 -16.06 -6.50
C SER A 121 -2.54 -15.57 -5.53
N THR A 122 -1.57 -16.42 -5.20
CA THR A 122 -0.40 -16.07 -4.35
C THR A 122 0.50 -14.99 -4.98
N TYR A 123 0.33 -14.70 -6.27
CA TYR A 123 0.96 -13.60 -7.00
C TYR A 123 0.22 -12.26 -6.84
N ALA A 124 -0.88 -12.20 -6.07
CA ALA A 124 -1.82 -11.08 -6.07
C ALA A 124 -1.33 -9.80 -5.37
N ALA A 125 -0.07 -9.65 -4.97
CA ALA A 125 0.36 -8.44 -4.27
C ALA A 125 1.76 -7.97 -4.68
N SER A 126 2.04 -7.93 -5.98
CA SER A 126 3.18 -7.16 -6.48
C SER A 126 2.79 -5.69 -6.64
N ILE A 127 3.69 -4.79 -6.24
CA ILE A 127 3.53 -3.34 -6.37
C ILE A 127 4.41 -2.88 -7.52
N GLN A 128 3.78 -2.33 -8.55
CA GLN A 128 4.42 -1.73 -9.71
C GLN A 128 4.31 -0.21 -9.66
N THR A 129 5.34 0.51 -10.12
CA THR A 129 5.33 1.98 -10.31
C THR A 129 6.04 2.35 -11.61
N ARG A 130 6.04 3.64 -11.99
CA ARG A 130 6.83 4.12 -13.13
C ARG A 130 8.32 4.13 -12.80
N ALA A 131 9.16 3.83 -13.78
CA ALA A 131 10.61 3.76 -13.61
C ALA A 131 11.22 5.12 -13.19
N ASP A 132 10.66 6.23 -13.66
CA ASP A 132 11.06 7.57 -13.23
C ASP A 132 10.55 7.91 -11.82
N THR A 133 9.41 7.40 -11.38
CA THR A 133 8.91 7.56 -10.01
C THR A 133 9.82 6.82 -9.04
N ALA A 134 10.24 5.59 -9.38
CA ALA A 134 11.24 4.86 -8.62
C ALA A 134 12.58 5.60 -8.51
N ARG A 135 13.02 6.28 -9.58
CA ARG A 135 14.29 7.04 -9.59
C ARG A 135 14.20 8.40 -8.90
N ASN A 136 13.13 9.16 -9.16
CA ASN A 136 13.01 10.56 -8.78
C ASN A 136 12.27 10.75 -7.45
N LYS A 137 11.46 9.75 -7.04
CA LYS A 137 10.71 9.74 -5.77
C LYS A 137 10.95 8.45 -4.97
N PRO A 138 12.21 8.04 -4.72
CA PRO A 138 12.50 6.78 -4.03
C PRO A 138 11.94 6.77 -2.59
N GLU A 139 11.83 7.95 -1.96
CA GLU A 139 11.28 8.05 -0.61
C GLU A 139 9.78 7.75 -0.57
N THR A 140 9.00 8.28 -1.53
CA THR A 140 7.57 8.01 -1.67
C THR A 140 7.32 6.53 -1.92
N VAL A 141 8.12 5.90 -2.80
CA VAL A 141 8.08 4.45 -3.05
C VAL A 141 8.32 3.66 -1.77
N ARG A 142 9.40 3.98 -1.05
CA ARG A 142 9.72 3.31 0.23
C ARG A 142 8.60 3.48 1.25
N LYS A 143 8.09 4.70 1.44
CA LYS A 143 6.99 5.00 2.38
C LYS A 143 5.74 4.20 2.03
N PHE A 144 5.34 4.20 0.76
CA PHE A 144 4.15 3.48 0.30
C PHE A 144 4.29 1.97 0.50
N VAL A 145 5.43 1.38 0.10
CA VAL A 145 5.69 -0.05 0.27
C VAL A 145 5.71 -0.44 1.75
N HIS A 146 6.43 0.30 2.60
CA HIS A 146 6.51 0.00 4.03
C HIS A 146 5.14 0.10 4.72
N ALA A 147 4.39 1.17 4.45
CA ALA A 147 3.04 1.33 4.99
C ALA A 147 2.10 0.20 4.53
N SER A 148 2.21 -0.23 3.27
CA SER A 148 1.41 -1.33 2.74
C SER A 148 1.76 -2.67 3.39
N ILE A 149 3.04 -2.94 3.64
CA ILE A 149 3.52 -4.12 4.38
C ILE A 149 2.95 -4.14 5.81
N LEU A 150 3.01 -3.01 6.52
CA LEU A 150 2.42 -2.89 7.85
C LEU A 150 0.90 -3.07 7.82
N GLY A 151 0.22 -2.49 6.83
CA GLY A 151 -1.19 -2.70 6.61
C GLY A 151 -1.55 -4.18 6.46
N TRP A 152 -0.73 -4.96 5.74
CA TRP A 152 -0.91 -6.41 5.65
C TRP A 152 -0.76 -7.12 7.00
N THR A 153 0.24 -6.75 7.78
CA THR A 153 0.42 -7.27 9.14
C THR A 153 -0.79 -6.96 10.01
N HIS A 154 -1.28 -5.72 9.99
CA HIS A 154 -2.47 -5.32 10.75
C HIS A 154 -3.74 -6.01 10.26
N TYR A 155 -3.90 -6.18 8.94
CA TYR A 155 -5.09 -6.79 8.35
C TYR A 155 -5.23 -8.26 8.73
N LEU A 156 -4.10 -8.98 8.72
CA LEU A 156 -4.08 -10.39 9.08
C LEU A 156 -4.12 -10.55 10.60
N TYR A 157 -3.30 -9.83 11.36
CA TYR A 157 -3.09 -10.14 12.78
C TYR A 157 -3.77 -9.18 13.77
N GLY A 158 -4.41 -8.11 13.28
CA GLY A 158 -5.13 -7.11 14.08
C GLY A 158 -6.63 -7.06 13.78
N ASP A 159 -7.25 -5.91 14.10
CA ASP A 159 -8.65 -5.63 13.79
C ASP A 159 -8.81 -5.12 12.35
N ASN A 160 -9.43 -5.96 11.51
CA ASN A 160 -9.66 -5.68 10.09
C ASN A 160 -11.07 -5.24 9.75
N ARG A 161 -11.95 -5.00 10.73
CA ARG A 161 -13.35 -4.63 10.46
C ARG A 161 -13.47 -3.37 9.61
N ALA A 162 -12.71 -2.33 9.93
CA ALA A 162 -12.74 -1.08 9.17
C ALA A 162 -12.26 -1.27 7.72
N ALA A 163 -11.23 -2.09 7.51
CA ALA A 163 -10.75 -2.43 6.17
C ALA A 163 -11.79 -3.25 5.39
N ASN A 164 -12.43 -4.24 6.04
CA ASN A 164 -13.48 -5.05 5.44
C ASN A 164 -14.67 -4.18 5.01
N GLU A 165 -15.06 -3.19 5.82
CA GLU A 165 -16.12 -2.24 5.43
C GLU A 165 -15.74 -1.42 4.19
N LEU A 166 -14.48 -0.98 4.07
CA LEU A 166 -14.02 -0.29 2.86
C LEU A 166 -14.01 -1.22 1.64
N ILE A 167 -13.58 -2.48 1.81
CA ILE A 167 -13.59 -3.49 0.74
C ILE A 167 -15.02 -3.75 0.26
N LYS A 168 -15.96 -4.01 1.17
CA LYS A 168 -17.37 -4.24 0.83
C LYS A 168 -18.03 -3.01 0.21
N ARG A 169 -17.68 -1.80 0.65
CA ARG A 169 -18.14 -0.56 0.01
C ARG A 169 -17.65 -0.45 -1.43
N ALA A 170 -16.41 -0.83 -1.69
CA ALA A 170 -15.84 -0.83 -3.03
C ALA A 170 -16.34 -2.00 -3.89
N ASN A 171 -16.65 -3.14 -3.28
CA ASN A 171 -17.14 -4.34 -3.95
C ASN A 171 -18.29 -4.97 -3.16
N PRO A 172 -19.55 -4.56 -3.42
CA PRO A 172 -20.73 -5.08 -2.72
C PRO A 172 -20.99 -6.58 -2.95
N ASP A 173 -20.31 -7.20 -3.92
CA ASP A 173 -20.43 -8.64 -4.20
C ASP A 173 -19.71 -9.51 -3.15
N VAL A 174 -18.87 -8.92 -2.31
CA VAL A 174 -18.08 -9.63 -1.29
C VAL A 174 -18.81 -9.63 0.04
N THR A 175 -18.87 -10.80 0.69
CA THR A 175 -19.47 -10.96 2.02
C THR A 175 -18.42 -11.01 3.13
N ASP A 176 -18.85 -10.80 4.38
CA ASP A 176 -17.98 -11.00 5.55
C ASP A 176 -17.48 -12.46 5.66
N ALA A 177 -18.29 -13.43 5.21
CA ALA A 177 -17.90 -14.84 5.19
C ALA A 177 -16.76 -15.09 4.19
N ASP A 178 -16.82 -14.49 3.00
CA ASP A 178 -15.75 -14.58 1.99
C ASP A 178 -14.44 -13.99 2.50
N LEU A 179 -14.53 -12.81 3.14
CA LEU A 179 -13.37 -12.13 3.71
C LEU A 179 -12.75 -12.96 4.85
N ALA A 180 -13.58 -13.46 5.77
CA ALA A 180 -13.12 -14.29 6.89
C ALA A 180 -12.46 -15.58 6.40
N ALA A 181 -13.06 -16.27 5.42
CA ALA A 181 -12.51 -17.48 4.82
C ALA A 181 -11.16 -17.21 4.16
N ALA A 182 -11.05 -16.16 3.34
CA ALA A 182 -9.81 -15.78 2.67
C ALA A 182 -8.71 -15.39 3.66
N ILE A 183 -9.03 -14.64 4.72
CA ILE A 183 -8.07 -14.29 5.79
C ILE A 183 -7.56 -15.54 6.50
N ALA A 184 -8.44 -16.49 6.82
CA ALA A 184 -8.05 -17.75 7.45
C ALA A 184 -7.08 -18.55 6.55
N VAL A 185 -7.33 -18.59 5.24
CA VAL A 185 -6.42 -19.22 4.26
C VAL A 185 -5.07 -18.49 4.22
N MET A 186 -5.05 -17.16 4.12
CA MET A 186 -3.80 -16.38 4.09
C MET A 186 -2.94 -16.61 5.33
N LYS A 187 -3.57 -16.65 6.52
CA LYS A 187 -2.88 -16.99 7.78
C LYS A 187 -2.28 -18.40 7.75
N LYS A 188 -3.07 -19.39 7.31
CA LYS A 188 -2.62 -20.80 7.23
C LYS A 188 -1.43 -20.96 6.29
N LEU A 189 -1.40 -20.22 5.19
CA LEU A 189 -0.33 -20.27 4.20
C LEU A 189 0.93 -19.50 4.62
N GLY A 190 0.91 -18.81 5.78
CA GLY A 190 2.02 -17.97 6.22
C GLY A 190 2.28 -16.81 5.26
N LEU A 191 1.24 -16.34 4.55
CA LEU A 191 1.30 -15.21 3.64
C LEU A 191 1.24 -13.92 4.46
N ALA A 192 2.31 -13.66 5.22
CA ALA A 192 2.54 -12.39 5.88
C ALA A 192 3.80 -11.75 5.33
N ALA A 193 3.78 -10.43 5.23
CA ALA A 193 4.84 -9.65 4.62
C ALA A 193 6.06 -9.57 5.57
N GLY A 194 7.21 -10.08 5.11
CA GLY A 194 8.50 -9.95 5.78
C GLY A 194 9.05 -11.28 6.30
N GLY A 195 10.15 -11.73 5.70
CA GLY A 195 10.88 -12.92 6.11
C GLY A 195 11.48 -12.82 7.52
N GLU A 196 11.49 -13.98 8.17
CA GLU A 196 12.11 -14.34 9.46
C GLU A 196 11.50 -13.82 10.78
N SER A 197 11.42 -14.79 11.72
CA SER A 197 11.23 -14.66 13.17
C SER A 197 9.80 -14.54 13.74
N ALA A 198 9.01 -15.60 13.56
CA ALA A 198 8.27 -16.20 14.69
C ALA A 198 8.98 -17.49 15.12
N ALA A 199 10.27 -17.37 15.43
CA ALA A 199 11.00 -18.35 16.22
C ALA A 199 11.39 -17.64 17.52
N ARG A 200 10.48 -17.71 18.50
CA ARG A 200 10.72 -17.83 19.93
C ARG A 200 9.39 -18.11 20.62
#